data_AF-A0A9X9AEF6-F1
#
_entry.id   AF-A0A9X9AEF6-F1
#
_cell.length_a   1.000
_cell.length_b   1.000
_cell.length_c   1.000
_cell.angle_alpha   90.00
_cell.angle_beta   90.00
_cell.angle_gamma   90.00
#
_symmetry.space_group_name_H-M   'P 1'
#
loop_
_entity.id
_entity.type
_entity.pdbx_description
1 polymer ?
#
loop_
_entity_poly.entity_id
_entity_poly.type
_entity_poly.pdbx_seq_one_letter_code
_entity_poly.pdbx_strand_id
1 'polypeptide(L)' 'MRETFEIGEIVTGIYKTGKYIGEVTNSRPGSYVVKVLAVLKHPVQGDLHNVKQA' A
#
# COMPACT_ATOMS: atom_id res chain seq x y z
N MET A 1 -8.76 -13.96 12.17
CA MET A 1 -7.77 -13.07 11.52
C MET A 1 -6.48 -13.21 12.32
N ARG A 2 -5.33 -13.42 11.67
CA ARG A 2 -4.04 -13.57 12.38
C ARG A 2 -3.61 -12.21 12.93
N GLU A 3 -3.00 -12.20 14.12
CA GLU A 3 -2.53 -10.97 14.78
C GLU A 3 -1.18 -10.48 14.25
N THR A 4 -0.39 -11.36 13.61
CA THR A 4 0.95 -11.05 13.08
C THR A 4 1.11 -11.54 11.65
N PHE A 5 2.01 -10.90 10.91
CA PHE A 5 2.41 -11.30 9.56
C PHE A 5 3.86 -11.77 9.56
N GLU A 6 4.17 -12.74 8.71
CA GLU A 6 5.52 -13.30 8.58
C GLU A 6 6.25 -12.76 7.35
N ILE A 7 7.59 -12.80 7.36
CA ILE A 7 8.39 -12.47 6.17
C ILE A 7 8.11 -13.50 5.08
N GLY A 8 7.89 -13.03 3.85
CA GLY A 8 7.47 -13.84 2.70
C GLY A 8 5.94 -13.94 2.53
N GLU A 9 5.15 -13.47 3.50
CA GLU A 9 3.69 -13.52 3.40
C GLU A 9 3.16 -12.50 2.37
N ILE A 10 2.21 -12.95 1.55
CA ILE A 10 1.50 -12.10 0.58
C ILE A 10 0.33 -11.42 1.27
N VAL A 11 0.35 -10.10 1.28
CA VAL A 11 -0.63 -9.25 1.96
C VAL A 11 -1.23 -8.23 0.99
N THR A 12 -2.39 -7.68 1.35
CA THR A 12 -2.91 -6.47 0.70
C THR A 12 -2.80 -5.27 1.63
N GLY A 13 -2.36 -4.14 1.09
CA GLY A 13 -2.26 -2.87 1.81
C GLY A 13 -3.06 -1.77 1.14
N ILE A 14 -3.51 -0.80 1.93
CA ILE A 14 -4.13 0.43 1.45
C ILE A 14 -3.14 1.57 1.68
N TYR A 15 -2.89 2.36 0.64
CA TYR A 15 -2.15 3.62 0.78
C TYR A 15 -2.91 4.71 0.03
N LYS A 16 -3.29 5.77 0.76
CA LYS A 16 -4.24 6.78 0.30
C LYS A 16 -5.53 6.10 -0.21
N THR A 17 -5.92 6.35 -1.45
CA THR A 17 -7.12 5.77 -2.09
C THR A 17 -6.81 4.53 -2.95
N GLY A 18 -5.54 4.09 -2.96
CA GLY A 18 -5.06 2.93 -3.72
C GLY A 18 -5.03 1.64 -2.89
N LYS A 19 -5.09 0.50 -3.57
CA LYS A 19 -4.96 -0.84 -2.98
C LYS A 19 -3.86 -1.61 -3.70
N TYR A 20 -3.01 -2.26 -2.93
CA TYR A 20 -1.79 -2.91 -3.40
C TYR A 20 -1.73 -4.35 -2.88
N ILE A 21 -1.13 -5.23 -3.68
CA ILE A 21 -0.66 -6.55 -3.23
C ILE A 21 0.84 -6.44 -3.04
N GLY A 22 1.35 -6.98 -1.95
CA GLY A 22 2.78 -7.00 -1.69
C GLY A 22 3.21 -8.17 -0.81
N GLU A 23 4.51 -8.33 -0.70
CA GLU A 23 5.18 -9.35 0.11
C GLU A 23 5.87 -8.68 1.30
N VAL A 24 5.69 -9.23 2.50
CA VAL A 24 6.42 -8.74 3.68
C VAL A 24 7.90 -9.09 3.55
N THR A 25 8.76 -8.08 3.53
CA THR A 25 10.22 -8.28 3.40
C THR A 25 10.98 -8.01 4.69
N ASN A 26 10.35 -7.33 5.66
CA ASN A 26 10.96 -7.06 6.96
C ASN A 26 9.88 -6.73 8.00
N SER A 27 10.18 -7.00 9.27
CA SER A 27 9.36 -6.61 10.42
C SER A 27 10.12 -5.61 11.30
N ARG A 28 9.42 -4.58 11.77
CA ARG A 28 9.92 -3.56 12.69
C ARG A 28 8.94 -3.43 13.85
N PRO A 29 9.36 -2.88 15.01
CA PRO A 29 8.42 -2.58 16.08
C PRO A 29 7.24 -1.74 15.55
N GLY A 30 6.02 -2.29 15.61
CA GLY A 30 4.78 -1.64 15.18
C GLY A 30 4.55 -1.51 13.67
N SER A 31 5.43 -2.01 12.80
CA SER A 31 5.23 -1.91 11.33
C SER A 31 5.93 -3.00 10.54
N TYR A 32 5.45 -3.24 9.31
CA TYR A 32 6.07 -4.15 8.36
C TYR A 32 6.58 -3.37 7.14
N VAL A 33 7.68 -3.82 6.57
CA VAL A 33 8.15 -3.37 5.26
C VAL A 33 7.60 -4.34 4.23
N VAL A 34 6.94 -3.78 3.21
CA VAL A 34 6.26 -4.56 2.18
C VAL A 34 6.81 -4.16 0.81
N LYS A 35 7.23 -5.14 0.02
CA LYS A 35 7.56 -4.98 -1.39
C LYS A 35 6.27 -5.06 -2.22
N VAL A 36 5.92 -3.99 -2.91
CA VAL A 36 4.73 -3.96 -3.78
C VAL A 36 4.97 -4.86 -4.99
N LEU A 37 4.05 -5.79 -5.23
CA LEU A 37 4.07 -6.71 -6.36
C LEU A 37 3.07 -6.29 -7.45
N ALA A 38 1.89 -5.80 -7.04
CA ALA A 38 0.85 -5.38 -7.97
C ALA A 38 -0.05 -4.29 -7.38
N VAL A 39 -0.69 -3.53 -8.27
CA VAL A 39 -1.72 -2.55 -7.93
C VAL A 39 -3.08 -3.18 -8.20
N LEU A 40 -3.89 -3.39 -7.15
CA LEU A 40 -5.29 -3.83 -7.28
C LEU A 40 -6.22 -2.66 -7.61
N LYS A 41 -5.92 -1.48 -7.07
CA LYS A 41 -6.64 -0.23 -7.37
C LYS A 41 -5.64 0.91 -7.39
N HIS A 42 -5.55 1.60 -8.53
CA HIS A 42 -4.73 2.82 -8.60
C HIS A 42 -5.33 3.88 -7.66
N PRO A 43 -4.49 4.58 -6.88
CA PRO A 43 -4.97 5.71 -6.09
C PRO A 43 -5.63 6.71 -7.03
N VAL A 44 -6.78 7.23 -6.60
CA VAL A 44 -7.42 8.35 -7.27
C VAL A 44 -6.40 9.49 -7.26
N GLN A 45 -5.95 9.85 -8.44
CA GLN A 45 -5.16 11.06 -8.63
C GLN A 45 -6.09 12.22 -8.27
N GLY A 46 -5.90 12.80 -7.08
CA GLY A 46 -6.40 14.14 -6.79
C GLY A 46 -5.77 15.10 -7.78
N ASP A 47 -6.49 16.17 -8.13
CA ASP A 47 -6.12 17.10 -9.19
C ASP A 47 -4.62 17.43 -9.16
N LEU A 48 -3.87 16.88 -10.13
CA LEU A 48 -2.42 17.07 -10.23
C LEU A 48 -2.10 18.48 -10.74
N HIS A 49 -3.12 19.24 -11.14
CA HIS A 49 -3.01 20.57 -11.70
C HIS A 49 -4.24 21.39 -11.35
N ASN A 50 -4.34 21.81 -10.08
CA ASN A 50 -5.23 22.91 -9.72
C ASN A 50 -4.62 24.27 -10.17
N VAL A 51 -4.19 24.37 -11.44
CA VAL A 51 -3.52 25.58 -11.96
C VAL A 51 -4.48 26.68 -12.37
N LYS A 52 -5.79 26.43 -12.48
CA LYS A 52 -6.80 27.47 -12.73
C LYS A 52 -8.17 27.04 -12.22
N GLN A 53 -8.47 27.31 -10.95
CA GLN A 53 -9.87 27.66 -10.65
C GLN A 53 -10.06 29.10 -11.10
N ALA A 54 -10.85 29.26 -12.16
CA ALA A 54 -11.36 30.53 -12.66
C ALA A 54 -12.54 31.00 -11.80
#